data_AF-A0A3A8GB96-F1
#
_entry.id   AF-A0A3A8GB96-F1
#
_cell.length_a   1.000
_cell.length_b   1.000
_cell.length_c   1.000
_cell.angle_alpha   90.00
_cell.angle_beta   90.00
_cell.angle_gamma   90.00
#
_symmetry.space_group_name_H-M   'P 1'
#
loop_
_entity.id
_entity.type
_entity.pdbx_description
1 polymer ?
#
loop_
_entity_poly.entity_id
_entity_poly.type
_entity_poly.pdbx_seq_one_letter_code
_entity_poly.pdbx_strand_id
1 'polypeptide(L)' 'MNELDFYAYSMHVQQKRNYHPNWTFVIFKAKFDKWVTKTQKKATQAKEPTKEYLDWLEQHQREWLESRRADDKNKPCL' A
#
# COMPACT_ATOMS: atom_id res chain seq x y z
N MET A 1 -11.18 7.66 3.92
CA MET A 1 -10.42 6.93 4.96
C MET A 1 -9.37 7.81 5.68
N ASN A 2 -9.20 7.66 7.00
CA ASN A 2 -8.14 8.30 7.80
C ASN A 2 -6.81 7.50 7.73
N GLU A 3 -5.68 8.15 7.96
CA GLU A 3 -4.33 7.56 7.94
C GLU A 3 -4.16 6.38 8.92
N LEU A 4 -4.64 6.52 10.16
CA LEU A 4 -4.51 5.47 11.17
C LEU A 4 -5.29 4.21 10.78
N ASP A 5 -6.52 4.39 10.28
CA ASP A 5 -7.33 3.28 9.77
C ASP A 5 -6.68 2.66 8.53
N PHE A 6 -6.19 3.47 7.60
CA PHE A 6 -5.50 2.98 6.41
C PHE A 6 -4.28 2.12 6.78
N TYR A 7 -3.46 2.59 7.71
CA TYR A 7 -2.30 1.83 8.18
C TYR A 7 -2.71 0.54 8.92
N ALA A 8 -3.79 0.58 9.72
CA ALA A 8 -4.35 -0.60 10.39
C ALA A 8 -4.83 -1.67 9.40
N TYR A 9 -5.48 -1.24 8.31
CA TYR A 9 -5.94 -2.11 7.24
C TYR A 9 -4.77 -2.70 6.44
N SER A 10 -3.75 -1.89 6.15
CA SER A 10 -2.52 -2.37 5.51
C SER A 10 -1.82 -3.42 6.36
N MET A 11 -1.75 -3.24 7.70
CA MET A 11 -1.19 -4.26 8.59
C MET A 11 -1.98 -5.57 8.53
N HIS A 12 -3.31 -5.51 8.53
CA HIS A 12 -4.14 -6.70 8.42
C HIS A 12 -3.92 -7.44 7.09
N VAL A 13 -3.91 -6.71 5.96
CA VAL A 13 -3.66 -7.31 4.64
C VAL A 13 -2.26 -7.89 4.54
N GLN A 14 -1.25 -7.21 5.08
CA GLN A 14 0.12 -7.70 5.11
C GLN A 14 0.23 -9.04 5.84
N GLN A 15 -0.40 -9.16 7.01
CA GLN A 15 -0.43 -10.40 7.79
C GLN A 15 -1.19 -11.52 7.06
N LYS A 16 -2.39 -11.22 6.53
CA LYS A 16 -3.25 -12.19 5.83
C LYS A 16 -2.62 -12.73 4.54
N ARG A 17 -1.93 -11.88 3.79
CA ARG A 17 -1.28 -12.22 2.51
C ARG A 17 0.19 -12.60 2.66
N ASN A 18 0.71 -12.57 3.89
CA ASN A 18 2.11 -12.81 4.22
C ASN A 18 3.08 -11.94 3.40
N TYR A 19 2.74 -10.67 3.20
CA TYR A 19 3.62 -9.71 2.51
C TYR A 19 4.79 -9.32 3.40
N HIS A 20 5.86 -8.80 2.78
CA HIS A 20 7.02 -8.30 3.50
C HIS A 20 6.60 -7.19 4.51
N PRO A 21 7.14 -7.13 5.73
CA PRO A 21 6.75 -6.13 6.73
C PRO A 21 6.86 -4.68 6.24
N ASN A 22 7.83 -4.39 5.37
CA ASN A 22 7.99 -3.05 4.80
C ASN A 22 6.88 -2.66 3.81
N TRP A 23 6.09 -3.61 3.32
CA TRP A 23 5.01 -3.36 2.37
C TRP A 23 3.99 -2.35 2.92
N THR A 24 3.66 -2.44 4.21
CA THR A 24 2.71 -1.51 4.85
C THR A 24 3.19 -0.06 4.80
N PHE A 25 4.51 0.16 4.97
CA PHE A 25 5.09 1.50 4.86
C PHE A 25 5.09 2.02 3.43
N VAL A 26 5.37 1.15 2.46
CA VAL A 26 5.38 1.53 1.03
C VAL A 26 3.98 1.89 0.57
N ILE A 27 2.97 1.09 0.92
CA ILE A 27 1.57 1.36 0.57
C ILE A 27 1.04 2.61 1.28
N PHE A 28 1.41 2.83 2.54
CA PHE A 28 1.07 4.06 3.23
C PHE A 28 1.66 5.29 2.54
N LYS A 29 2.94 5.22 2.14
CA LYS A 29 3.57 6.29 1.37
C LYS A 29 2.89 6.51 0.03
N ALA A 30 2.53 5.43 -0.69
CA ALA A 30 1.85 5.54 -1.97
C ALA A 30 0.50 6.27 -1.88
N LYS A 31 -0.21 6.15 -0.74
CA LYS A 31 -1.51 6.83 -0.54
C LYS A 31 -1.38 8.29 -0.09
N PHE A 32 -0.46 8.58 0.84
CA PHE A 32 -0.40 9.87 1.54
C PHE A 32 0.85 10.70 1.24
N ASP A 33 1.76 10.18 0.41
CA ASP A 33 3.06 10.76 0.07
C ASP A 33 3.95 11.12 1.28
N LYS A 34 3.75 10.40 2.40
CA LYS A 34 4.52 10.58 3.63
C LYS A 34 4.77 9.25 4.33
N TRP A 35 5.73 9.27 5.25
CA TRP A 35 6.09 8.09 6.03
C TRP A 35 5.31 8.00 7.34
N VAL A 36 4.99 6.77 7.75
CA VAL A 36 4.36 6.48 9.04
C VAL A 36 5.29 6.90 10.18
N THR A 37 4.78 7.71 11.10
CA THR A 37 5.53 8.18 12.27
C THR A 37 5.70 7.07 13.32
N LYS A 38 6.71 7.18 14.18
CA LYS A 38 6.94 6.22 15.29
C LYS A 38 5.72 6.11 16.21
N THR A 39 5.00 7.21 16.44
CA THR A 39 3.79 7.25 17.27
C THR A 39 2.66 6.44 16.64
N GLN A 40 2.40 6.64 15.34
CA GLN A 40 1.40 5.86 14.60
C GLN A 40 1.74 4.36 14.62
N LYS A 41 3.02 3.98 14.44
CA LYS A 41 3.44 2.57 14.50
C LYS A 41 3.12 1.90 15.84
N LYS A 42 3.22 2.62 16.96
CA LYS A 42 2.93 2.07 18.29
C LYS A 42 1.43 2.05 18.61
N ALA A 43 0.69 3.02 18.10
CA ALA A 43 -0.74 3.16 18.38
C ALA A 43 -1.62 2.24 17.51
N THR A 44 -1.12 1.80 16.35
CA THR A 44 -1.93 1.05 15.39
C THR A 44 -1.88 -0.46 15.64
N GLN A 45 -3.06 -1.08 15.63
CA GLN A 45 -3.26 -2.52 15.59
C GLN A 45 -3.90 -2.93 14.25
N ALA A 46 -3.65 -4.16 13.82
CA ALA A 46 -4.23 -4.69 12.59
C ALA A 46 -5.77 -4.73 12.71
N LYS A 47 -6.46 -4.17 11.72
CA LYS A 47 -7.92 -4.06 11.68
C LYS A 47 -8.44 -4.56 10.34
N GLU A 48 -9.61 -5.17 10.32
CA GLU A 48 -10.21 -5.68 9.09
C GLU A 48 -10.45 -4.53 8.08
N PRO A 49 -9.96 -4.65 6.82
CA PRO A 49 -10.07 -3.61 5.82
C PRO A 49 -11.51 -3.40 5.37
N THR A 50 -11.89 -2.15 5.10
CA THR A 50 -13.17 -1.83 4.46
C THR A 50 -13.12 -2.03 2.96
N LYS A 51 -14.29 -2.13 2.33
CA LYS A 51 -14.42 -2.17 0.87
C LYS A 51 -13.70 -0.99 0.19
N GLU A 52 -13.85 0.23 0.72
CA GLU A 52 -13.16 1.44 0.23
C GLU A 52 -11.63 1.27 0.15
N TYR A 53 -11.01 0.63 1.16
CA TYR A 53 -9.58 0.35 1.14
C TYR A 53 -9.21 -0.66 0.05
N LEU A 54 -9.99 -1.73 -0.07
CA LEU A 54 -9.72 -2.81 -1.02
C LEU A 54 -9.88 -2.35 -2.47
N ASP A 55 -10.90 -1.55 -2.78
CA ASP A 55 -11.06 -0.94 -4.10
C ASP A 55 -9.87 -0.04 -4.44
N TRP A 56 -9.43 0.79 -3.49
CA TRP A 56 -8.24 1.62 -3.71
C TRP A 56 -6.99 0.78 -3.95
N LEU A 57 -6.80 -0.29 -3.17
CA LEU A 57 -5.63 -1.16 -3.31
C LEU A 57 -5.60 -1.87 -4.66
N GLU A 58 -6.75 -2.36 -5.13
CA GLU A 58 -6.87 -2.99 -6.45
C GLU A 58 -6.55 -1.99 -7.57
N GLN A 59 -7.13 -0.78 -7.49
CA GLN A 59 -6.88 0.27 -8.47
C GLN A 59 -5.40 0.67 -8.50
N HIS A 60 -4.80 0.89 -7.34
CA HIS A 60 -3.38 1.23 -7.23
C HIS A 60 -2.47 0.13 -7.81
N GLN A 61 -2.80 -1.14 -7.55
CA GLN A 61 -2.08 -2.26 -8.12
C GLN A 61 -2.19 -2.30 -9.65
N ARG A 62 -3.37 -2.02 -10.20
CA ARG A 62 -3.60 -1.97 -11.64
C ARG A 62 -2.77 -0.87 -12.31
N GLU A 63 -2.84 0.35 -11.79
CA GLU A 63 -2.06 1.50 -12.28
C GLU A 63 -0.55 1.25 -12.20
N TRP A 64 -0.09 0.63 -11.11
CA TRP A 64 1.32 0.26 -10.97
C TRP A 64 1.75 -0.79 -12.01
N LEU A 65 0.91 -1.78 -12.30
CA LEU A 65 1.20 -2.77 -13.35
C LEU A 65 1.20 -2.14 -14.74
N GLU A 66 0.29 -1.20 -15.01
CA GLU A 66 0.23 -0.48 -16.29
C GLU A 66 1.44 0.43 -16.50
N SER A 67 1.85 1.18 -15.48
CA SER A 67 3.05 2.03 -15.57
C SER A 67 4.32 1.21 -15.83
N ARG A 68 4.45 0.04 -15.20
CA ARG A 68 5.57 -0.88 -15.47
C ARG A 68 5.56 -1.46 -16.88
N ARG A 69 4.38 -1.72 -17.46
CA ARG A 69 4.25 -2.19 -18.85
C ARG A 69 4.57 -1.08 -19.86
N ALA A 70 4.27 0.16 -19.54
CA ALA A 70 4.64 1.30 -20.37
C ALA A 70 6.16 1.55 -20.35
N ASP A 71 6.80 1.38 -19.20
CA ASP A 71 8.26 1.52 -19.03
C ASP A 71 9.04 0.45 -19.82
N ASP A 72 8.57 -0.79 -19.81
CA ASP A 72 9.19 -1.91 -20.54
C ASP A 72 9.15 -1.70 -22.08
N LYS A 73 8.07 -1.10 -22.59
CA LYS A 73 7.94 -0.76 -24.03
C LYS A 73 8.86 0.35 -24.49
N ASN A 74 9.41 1.15 -23.57
CA ASN A 74 10.24 2.31 -23.88
C ASN A 74 11.73 2.05 -23.62
N LYS A 75 12.10 0.79 -23.35
CA LYS A 75 13.48 0.39 -23.15
C LYS A 75 14.16 0.30 -24.52
N PRO A 76 15.13 1.17 -24.86
CA PRO A 76 15.88 1.01 -26.09
C PRO A 76 16.65 -0.31 -26.01
N CYS A 77 16.44 -1.17 -27.01
CA CYS A 77 17.27 -2.35 -27.21
C CYS A 77 18.73 -1.88 -27.37
N LEU A 78 19.57 -2.16 -26.36
CA LEU A 78 21.02 -2.03 -26.45
C LEU A 78 21.59 -3.23 -27.19
#